data_AF-A0A9P5NPF8-F1
#
_entry.id   AF-A0A9P5NPF8-F1
#
_cell.length_a   1.000
_cell.length_b   1.000
_cell.length_c   1.000
_cell.angle_alpha   90.00
_cell.angle_beta   90.00
_cell.angle_gamma   90.00
#
_symmetry.space_group_name_H-M   'P 1'
#
loop_
_entity.id
_entity.type
_entity.pdbx_description
1 polymer ?
#
loop_
_entity_poly.entity_id
_entity_poly.type
_entity_poly.pdbx_seq_one_letter_code
_entity_poly.pdbx_strand_id
1 'polypeptide(L)'
;MKHSALNLVVAVASLVPGITCQFTNGVSSDPNVFGTVFSYWTKLESGWDLTRGDSAASITLPVPQNGPITIQPNKSALIIIDMQNFFLHESLGGDPLGRAIVPTTVNTIHAFRNAGMPVLWTNWGLTEFDLVNMPPAFLTGFSRDGTSKTSFGSDMGTIVVPKSDPSIPATSKTSGGNTTIEAGRTLMRGSFNAQPWGALHTEQVNGVAKGTDFYFNKNRLSGMWGAGTPLQTWLQDNSMTTLFFGGVNIDQCVWGTLLDSYYKGYDVILLDDISATTSPASATAMVNFNAMLDGWRANSTDIMGALQKAAKGH
;
A
#
# COMPACT_ATOMS: atom_id res chain seq x y z
N MET A 1 11.64 -21.49 -31.47
CA MET A 1 11.25 -20.61 -30.34
C MET A 1 10.94 -21.35 -29.04
N LYS A 2 10.38 -22.58 -29.01
CA LYS A 2 10.19 -23.33 -27.75
C LYS A 2 11.48 -23.86 -27.09
N HIS A 3 12.57 -24.05 -27.86
CA HIS A 3 13.84 -24.56 -27.31
C HIS A 3 14.76 -23.52 -26.67
N SER A 4 14.54 -22.21 -26.86
CA SER A 4 15.42 -21.19 -26.28
C SER A 4 15.04 -20.80 -24.85
N ALA A 5 13.75 -20.82 -24.50
CA ALA A 5 13.28 -20.51 -23.14
C ALA A 5 13.63 -21.62 -22.14
N LEU A 6 13.52 -22.89 -22.54
CA LEU A 6 13.83 -24.04 -21.69
C LEU A 6 15.32 -24.09 -21.32
N ASN A 7 16.20 -23.76 -22.27
CA ASN A 7 17.65 -23.70 -22.02
C ASN A 7 18.03 -22.53 -21.08
N LEU A 8 17.27 -21.44 -21.07
CA LEU A 8 17.50 -20.32 -20.14
C LEU A 8 17.11 -20.71 -18.70
N VAL A 9 16.00 -21.41 -18.51
CA VAL A 9 15.55 -21.89 -17.18
C VAL A 9 16.55 -22.88 -16.57
N VAL A 10 17.09 -23.80 -17.38
CA VAL A 10 18.12 -24.76 -16.94
C VAL A 10 19.44 -24.04 -16.59
N ALA A 11 19.82 -23.01 -17.36
CA ALA A 11 21.06 -22.25 -17.11
C ALA A 11 20.97 -21.36 -15.85
N VAL A 12 19.82 -20.75 -15.57
CA VAL A 12 19.64 -19.91 -14.36
C VAL A 12 19.59 -20.78 -13.10
N ALA A 13 18.95 -21.95 -13.15
CA ALA A 13 18.92 -22.88 -12.02
C ALA A 13 20.34 -23.37 -11.64
N SER A 14 21.24 -23.54 -12.63
CA SER A 14 22.63 -23.97 -12.38
C SER A 14 23.55 -22.91 -11.76
N LEU A 15 23.10 -21.65 -11.63
CA LEU A 15 23.88 -20.56 -11.02
C LEU A 15 23.64 -20.44 -9.51
N VAL A 16 22.70 -21.18 -8.93
CA VAL A 16 22.45 -21.22 -7.48
C VAL A 16 22.73 -22.64 -6.97
N PRO A 17 23.86 -22.87 -6.26
CA PRO A 17 24.23 -24.20 -5.77
C PRO A 17 23.12 -24.77 -4.87
N GLY A 18 22.53 -25.91 -5.26
CA GLY A 18 21.53 -26.64 -4.47
C GLY A 18 20.08 -26.60 -4.98
N ILE A 19 19.75 -25.74 -5.96
CA ILE A 19 18.35 -25.55 -6.43
C ILE A 19 17.95 -26.46 -7.59
N THR A 20 18.89 -26.98 -8.38
CA THR A 20 18.60 -27.65 -9.67
C THR A 20 17.80 -28.96 -9.57
N CYS A 21 17.71 -29.59 -8.40
CA CYS A 21 17.04 -30.90 -8.29
C CYS A 21 15.55 -30.83 -7.90
N GLN A 22 15.01 -29.64 -7.66
CA GLN A 22 13.66 -29.46 -7.09
C GLN A 22 12.67 -28.72 -8.01
N PHE A 23 13.03 -28.38 -9.25
CA PHE A 23 12.12 -27.69 -10.17
C PHE A 23 12.02 -28.43 -11.51
N THR A 24 10.79 -28.75 -11.93
CA THR A 24 10.50 -29.35 -13.24
C THR A 24 9.77 -28.34 -14.11
N ASN A 25 10.31 -28.03 -15.29
CA ASN A 25 9.80 -26.97 -16.18
C ASN A 25 9.65 -25.58 -15.49
N GLY A 26 10.50 -25.28 -14.50
CA GLY A 26 10.50 -24.02 -13.77
C GLY A 26 9.50 -23.93 -12.60
N VAL A 27 8.73 -24.98 -12.34
CA VAL A 27 7.80 -25.11 -11.20
C VAL A 27 8.36 -26.11 -10.21
N SER A 28 8.21 -25.86 -8.91
CA SER A 28 8.70 -26.75 -7.86
C SER A 28 8.06 -28.14 -7.96
N SER A 29 8.88 -29.17 -7.79
CA SER A 29 8.47 -30.56 -7.57
C SER A 29 8.61 -31.00 -6.11
N ASP A 30 9.13 -30.13 -5.22
CA ASP A 30 9.16 -30.38 -3.78
C ASP A 30 7.78 -30.06 -3.18
N PRO A 31 7.12 -30.99 -2.48
CA PRO A 31 5.81 -30.76 -1.87
C PRO A 31 5.77 -29.67 -0.79
N ASN A 32 6.93 -29.25 -0.28
CA ASN A 32 7.06 -28.16 0.69
C ASN A 32 7.44 -26.83 0.04
N VAL A 33 7.78 -26.80 -1.24
CA VAL A 33 8.12 -25.55 -1.95
C VAL A 33 7.03 -25.24 -2.97
N PHE A 34 6.33 -24.13 -2.77
CA PHE A 34 5.16 -23.72 -3.54
C PHE A 34 5.56 -22.58 -4.46
N GLY A 35 5.60 -22.83 -5.77
CA GLY A 35 5.83 -21.78 -6.77
C GLY A 35 6.83 -22.16 -7.86
N THR A 36 7.55 -21.16 -8.34
CA THR A 36 8.48 -21.24 -9.47
C THR A 36 9.92 -20.94 -9.05
N VAL A 37 10.88 -21.19 -9.94
CA VAL A 37 12.29 -20.83 -9.72
C VAL A 37 12.52 -19.34 -9.44
N PHE A 38 11.57 -18.47 -9.78
CA PHE A 38 11.67 -17.02 -9.59
C PHE A 38 10.90 -16.50 -8.36
N SER A 39 9.84 -17.19 -7.97
CA SER A 39 8.99 -16.78 -6.85
C SER A 39 8.35 -18.01 -6.25
N TYR A 40 8.66 -18.28 -4.99
CA TYR A 40 8.17 -19.43 -4.25
C TYR A 40 8.09 -19.14 -2.76
N TRP A 41 7.28 -19.94 -2.06
CA TRP A 41 7.23 -20.01 -0.61
C TRP A 41 7.66 -21.41 -0.16
N THR A 42 8.27 -21.51 1.00
CA THR A 42 8.56 -22.80 1.64
C THR A 42 7.61 -22.99 2.81
N LYS A 43 6.89 -24.11 2.83
CA LYS A 43 6.05 -24.50 3.95
C LYS A 43 6.92 -24.97 5.11
N LEU A 44 6.68 -24.41 6.30
CA LEU A 44 7.35 -24.78 7.53
C LEU A 44 6.46 -25.68 8.39
N GLU A 45 7.02 -26.24 9.47
CA GLU A 45 6.22 -26.95 10.49
C GLU A 45 5.15 -26.01 11.08
N SER A 46 5.52 -24.75 11.31
CA SER A 46 4.64 -23.67 11.74
C SER A 46 4.70 -22.49 10.76
N GLY A 47 3.78 -22.49 9.79
CA GLY A 47 3.59 -21.36 8.87
C GLY A 47 4.40 -21.46 7.58
N TRP A 48 4.89 -20.31 7.11
CA TRP A 48 5.46 -20.15 5.77
C TRP A 48 6.73 -19.32 5.78
N ASP A 49 7.67 -19.65 4.91
CA ASP A 49 8.86 -18.88 4.62
C ASP A 49 8.71 -18.24 3.22
N LEU A 50 8.66 -16.92 3.20
CA LEU A 50 8.49 -16.08 2.01
C LEU A 50 9.84 -15.50 1.55
N THR A 51 10.93 -15.83 2.24
CA THR A 51 12.23 -15.20 2.01
C THR A 51 12.92 -15.63 0.72
N ARG A 52 12.43 -16.71 0.09
CA ARG A 52 13.02 -17.32 -1.11
C ARG A 52 14.50 -17.69 -0.90
N GLY A 53 14.80 -18.23 0.29
CA GLY A 53 16.14 -18.74 0.66
C GLY A 53 17.09 -17.68 1.21
N ASP A 54 16.73 -16.40 1.15
CA ASP A 54 17.48 -15.34 1.82
C ASP A 54 17.09 -15.31 3.30
N SER A 55 17.76 -16.03 4.18
CA SER A 55 17.36 -16.14 5.60
C SER A 55 18.14 -15.23 6.56
N ALA A 56 19.11 -14.47 6.05
CA ALA A 56 19.93 -13.59 6.88
C ALA A 56 19.08 -12.44 7.43
N ALA A 57 19.01 -12.31 8.76
CA ALA A 57 18.17 -11.29 9.44
C ALA A 57 16.66 -11.34 9.10
N SER A 58 16.15 -12.49 8.64
CA SER A 58 14.71 -12.68 8.44
C SER A 58 13.95 -12.56 9.76
N ILE A 59 12.70 -12.11 9.68
CA ILE A 59 11.82 -11.98 10.85
C ILE A 59 10.55 -12.80 10.64
N THR A 60 10.10 -13.48 11.70
CA THR A 60 8.82 -14.21 11.68
C THR A 60 7.74 -13.35 12.31
N LEU A 61 6.69 -13.09 11.53
CA LEU A 61 5.52 -12.33 11.94
C LEU A 61 4.39 -13.28 12.35
N PRO A 62 3.79 -13.10 13.55
CA PRO A 62 2.66 -13.90 13.99
C PRO A 62 1.39 -13.43 13.30
N VAL A 63 1.19 -13.92 12.08
CA VAL A 63 0.00 -13.64 11.28
C VAL A 63 -1.08 -14.67 11.66
N PRO A 64 -2.20 -14.26 12.27
CA PRO A 64 -3.19 -15.20 12.78
C PRO A 64 -3.94 -15.92 11.66
N GLN A 65 -4.17 -15.23 10.53
CA GLN A 65 -4.84 -15.79 9.36
C GLN A 65 -3.80 -16.40 8.40
N ASN A 66 -3.99 -17.65 8.00
CA ASN A 66 -3.08 -18.44 7.13
C ASN A 66 -1.70 -18.78 7.73
N GLY A 67 -1.50 -18.50 9.03
CA GLY A 67 -0.36 -18.91 9.82
C GLY A 67 0.83 -17.93 9.75
N PRO A 68 1.80 -18.07 10.66
CA PRO A 68 2.96 -17.18 10.71
C PRO A 68 3.73 -17.14 9.39
N ILE A 69 4.32 -15.99 9.09
CA ILE A 69 5.15 -15.79 7.89
C ILE A 69 6.54 -15.34 8.29
N THR A 70 7.56 -15.94 7.68
CA THR A 70 8.94 -15.47 7.77
C THR A 70 9.25 -14.65 6.54
N ILE A 71 9.65 -13.40 6.74
CA ILE A 71 9.88 -12.42 5.68
C ILE A 71 11.29 -11.84 5.78
N GLN A 72 11.75 -11.24 4.68
CA GLN A 72 12.98 -10.47 4.64
C GLN A 72 12.70 -8.97 4.73
N PRO A 73 13.11 -8.26 5.81
CA PRO A 73 12.82 -6.84 5.97
C PRO A 73 13.33 -5.99 4.79
N ASN A 74 14.53 -6.25 4.29
CA ASN A 74 15.10 -5.50 3.15
C ASN A 74 14.42 -5.76 1.80
N LYS A 75 13.44 -6.68 1.73
CA LYS A 75 12.59 -6.96 0.56
C LYS A 75 11.11 -6.74 0.88
N SER A 76 10.82 -6.07 1.98
CA SER A 76 9.47 -5.85 2.49
C SER A 76 9.14 -4.37 2.59
N ALA A 77 7.93 -3.97 2.26
CA ALA A 77 7.50 -2.57 2.34
C ALA A 77 6.07 -2.41 2.85
N LEU A 78 5.80 -1.30 3.53
CA LEU A 78 4.46 -0.86 3.92
C LEU A 78 3.92 0.14 2.89
N ILE A 79 2.76 -0.13 2.31
CA ILE A 79 2.08 0.74 1.35
C ILE A 79 0.90 1.42 2.05
N ILE A 80 0.97 2.75 2.16
CA ILE A 80 -0.10 3.59 2.73
C ILE A 80 -0.85 4.27 1.58
N ILE A 81 -2.15 3.96 1.46
CA ILE A 81 -2.94 4.31 0.28
C ILE A 81 -3.95 5.41 0.62
N ASP A 82 -3.89 6.51 -0.14
CA ASP A 82 -4.91 7.58 -0.21
C ASP A 82 -5.36 8.16 1.13
N MET A 83 -4.51 8.17 2.16
CA MET A 83 -4.79 8.80 3.44
C MET A 83 -4.68 10.34 3.35
N GLN A 84 -5.41 10.94 2.40
CA GLN A 84 -5.31 12.34 1.97
C GLN A 84 -6.43 13.21 2.56
N ASN A 85 -6.20 14.51 2.59
CA ASN A 85 -7.20 15.50 3.03
C ASN A 85 -8.54 15.35 2.30
N PHE A 86 -8.54 15.04 1.00
CA PHE A 86 -9.77 14.79 0.24
C PHE A 86 -10.64 13.69 0.86
N PHE A 87 -10.01 12.61 1.34
CA PHE A 87 -10.71 11.45 1.90
C PHE A 87 -10.96 11.58 3.40
N LEU A 88 -10.19 12.39 4.13
CA LEU A 88 -10.19 12.38 5.59
C LEU A 88 -10.59 13.72 6.23
N HIS A 89 -10.37 14.86 5.57
CA HIS A 89 -10.65 16.17 6.15
C HIS A 89 -12.15 16.43 6.24
N GLU A 90 -12.64 16.80 7.42
CA GLU A 90 -14.07 16.95 7.72
C GLU A 90 -14.75 18.02 6.88
N SER A 91 -14.11 19.18 6.69
CA SER A 91 -14.63 20.24 5.80
C SER A 91 -14.73 19.84 4.33
N LEU A 92 -14.10 18.72 3.93
CA LEU A 92 -14.19 18.16 2.58
C LEU A 92 -15.12 16.95 2.51
N GLY A 93 -15.82 16.62 3.61
CA GLY A 93 -16.71 15.47 3.69
C GLY A 93 -15.99 14.15 3.96
N GLY A 94 -14.77 14.19 4.49
CA GLY A 94 -13.94 13.01 4.69
C GLY A 94 -14.53 11.96 5.64
N ASP A 95 -14.10 10.72 5.45
CA ASP A 95 -14.54 9.51 6.14
C ASP A 95 -14.10 9.49 7.62
N PRO A 96 -15.03 9.46 8.60
CA PRO A 96 -14.69 9.35 10.02
C PRO A 96 -14.00 8.02 10.38
N LEU A 97 -14.30 6.91 9.71
CA LEU A 97 -13.66 5.62 9.94
C LEU A 97 -12.21 5.64 9.45
N GLY A 98 -11.96 6.31 8.31
CA GLY A 98 -10.60 6.59 7.84
C GLY A 98 -9.80 7.45 8.82
N ARG A 99 -10.41 8.45 9.45
CA ARG A 99 -9.73 9.24 10.50
C ARG A 99 -9.42 8.41 11.75
N ALA A 100 -10.32 7.49 12.13
CA ALA A 100 -10.18 6.70 13.35
C ALA A 100 -8.94 5.77 13.33
N ILE A 101 -8.49 5.32 12.16
CA ILE A 101 -7.32 4.44 12.02
C ILE A 101 -5.97 5.19 11.97
N VAL A 102 -5.98 6.53 11.90
CA VAL A 102 -4.75 7.33 11.74
C VAL A 102 -3.73 7.12 12.87
N PRO A 103 -4.10 7.10 14.17
CA PRO A 103 -3.14 6.85 15.23
C PRO A 103 -2.44 5.48 15.11
N THR A 104 -3.21 4.44 14.81
CA THR A 104 -2.67 3.08 14.58
C THR A 104 -1.77 3.07 13.35
N THR A 105 -2.16 3.75 12.27
CA THR A 105 -1.37 3.87 11.04
C THR A 105 -0.01 4.53 11.31
N VAL A 106 0.03 5.61 12.08
CA VAL A 106 1.30 6.29 12.47
C VAL A 106 2.21 5.36 13.28
N ASN A 107 1.66 4.62 14.25
CA ASN A 107 2.45 3.66 15.02
C ASN A 107 3.04 2.56 14.14
N THR A 108 2.27 2.08 13.16
CA THR A 108 2.72 1.07 12.19
C THR A 108 3.80 1.61 11.26
N ILE A 109 3.67 2.84 10.77
CA ILE A 109 4.71 3.54 10.00
C ILE A 109 6.04 3.57 10.79
N HIS A 110 5.99 3.95 12.07
CA HIS A 110 7.20 3.98 12.91
C HIS A 110 7.80 2.60 13.08
N ALA A 111 6.99 1.56 13.31
CA ALA A 111 7.46 0.19 13.47
C ALA A 111 8.15 -0.35 12.21
N PHE A 112 7.59 -0.09 11.02
CA PHE A 112 8.19 -0.51 9.76
C PHE A 112 9.54 0.17 9.51
N ARG A 113 9.61 1.50 9.69
CA ARG A 113 10.86 2.25 9.54
C ARG A 113 11.94 1.76 10.52
N ASN A 114 11.57 1.52 11.77
CA ASN A 114 12.49 1.02 12.79
C ASN A 114 12.99 -0.41 12.48
N ALA A 115 12.20 -1.20 11.77
CA ALA A 115 12.59 -2.52 11.28
C ALA A 115 13.33 -2.48 9.94
N GLY A 116 13.71 -1.29 9.45
CA GLY A 116 14.44 -1.11 8.19
C GLY A 116 13.60 -1.29 6.93
N MET A 117 12.27 -1.34 7.05
CA MET A 117 11.35 -1.48 5.92
C MET A 117 10.85 -0.11 5.46
N PRO A 118 10.92 0.20 4.16
CA PRO A 118 10.44 1.47 3.62
C PRO A 118 8.92 1.59 3.68
N VAL A 119 8.46 2.84 3.80
CA VAL A 119 7.04 3.19 3.69
C VAL A 119 6.78 3.87 2.33
N LEU A 120 5.87 3.29 1.56
CA LEU A 120 5.52 3.72 0.21
C LEU A 120 4.15 4.40 0.23
N TRP A 121 4.16 5.72 0.14
CA TRP A 121 2.96 6.53 0.10
C TRP A 121 2.39 6.52 -1.32
N THR A 122 1.19 6.00 -1.49
CA THR A 122 0.56 5.81 -2.80
C THR A 122 -0.76 6.54 -2.84
N ASN A 123 -0.73 7.76 -3.39
CA ASN A 123 -1.83 8.70 -3.27
C ASN A 123 -2.34 9.13 -4.64
N TRP A 124 -3.62 9.50 -4.73
CA TRP A 124 -4.10 10.24 -5.89
C TRP A 124 -3.30 11.53 -6.08
N GLY A 125 -2.80 11.72 -7.29
CA GLY A 125 -2.05 12.92 -7.65
C GLY A 125 -2.05 13.09 -9.16
N LEU A 126 -3.08 13.74 -9.67
CA LEU A 126 -3.33 13.88 -11.09
C LEU A 126 -2.58 15.04 -11.72
N THR A 127 -2.23 14.84 -12.98
CA THR A 127 -1.82 15.86 -13.93
C THR A 127 -2.93 16.11 -14.96
N GLU A 128 -2.82 17.18 -15.76
CA GLU A 128 -3.74 17.41 -16.87
C GLU A 128 -3.76 16.24 -17.87
N PHE A 129 -2.59 15.63 -18.09
CA PHE A 129 -2.49 14.48 -18.97
C PHE A 129 -3.29 13.28 -18.44
N ASP A 130 -3.31 13.08 -17.12
CA ASP A 130 -4.07 11.99 -16.50
C ASP A 130 -5.57 12.16 -16.69
N LEU A 131 -6.08 13.40 -16.61
CA LEU A 131 -7.50 13.71 -16.80
C LEU A 131 -7.96 13.42 -18.23
N VAL A 132 -7.15 13.79 -19.23
CA VAL A 132 -7.44 13.53 -20.65
C VAL A 132 -7.53 12.02 -20.94
N ASN A 133 -6.74 11.21 -20.23
CA ASN A 133 -6.69 9.76 -20.38
C ASN A 133 -7.60 9.02 -19.39
N MET A 134 -8.47 9.71 -18.67
CA MET A 134 -9.33 9.10 -17.64
C MET A 134 -10.54 8.39 -18.27
N PRO A 135 -10.84 7.14 -17.87
CA PRO A 135 -12.05 6.45 -18.34
C PRO A 135 -13.33 7.19 -17.94
N PRO A 136 -14.40 7.13 -18.76
CA PRO A 136 -15.66 7.81 -18.47
C PRO A 136 -16.25 7.43 -17.11
N ALA A 137 -16.18 6.17 -16.69
CA ALA A 137 -16.70 5.72 -15.39
C ALA A 137 -16.03 6.43 -14.21
N PHE A 138 -14.72 6.71 -14.30
CA PHE A 138 -14.02 7.50 -13.29
C PHE A 138 -14.49 8.94 -13.29
N LEU A 139 -14.53 9.59 -14.46
CA LEU A 139 -14.97 10.98 -14.57
C LEU A 139 -16.40 11.15 -14.02
N THR A 140 -17.30 10.22 -14.33
CA THR A 140 -18.68 10.21 -13.84
C THR A 140 -18.75 9.98 -12.33
N GLY A 141 -17.92 9.09 -11.77
CA GLY A 141 -17.88 8.82 -10.33
C GLY A 141 -17.50 10.03 -9.47
N PHE A 142 -16.78 11.00 -10.05
CA PHE A 142 -16.45 12.26 -9.41
C PHE A 142 -17.36 13.42 -9.84
N SER A 143 -18.39 13.19 -10.67
CA SER A 143 -19.39 14.19 -11.07
C SER A 143 -20.27 14.58 -9.90
N ARG A 144 -20.37 15.89 -9.62
CA ARG A 144 -21.19 16.44 -8.53
C ARG A 144 -22.57 16.89 -8.98
N ASP A 145 -22.77 17.06 -10.29
CA ASP A 145 -24.00 17.61 -10.88
C ASP A 145 -24.62 16.68 -11.94
N GLY A 146 -24.08 15.47 -12.09
CA GLY A 146 -24.53 14.50 -13.09
C GLY A 146 -24.09 14.83 -14.52
N THR A 147 -23.22 15.82 -14.72
CA THR A 147 -22.64 16.15 -16.02
C THR A 147 -21.18 15.69 -16.14
N SER A 148 -20.73 15.44 -17.36
CA SER A 148 -19.31 15.12 -17.63
C SER A 148 -18.39 16.35 -17.59
N LYS A 149 -18.97 17.55 -17.41
CA LYS A 149 -18.19 18.77 -17.31
C LYS A 149 -17.66 18.90 -15.88
N THR A 150 -16.33 18.88 -15.77
CA THR A 150 -15.61 19.76 -14.85
C THR A 150 -15.75 19.51 -13.34
N SER A 151 -15.79 18.27 -12.85
CA SER A 151 -15.71 18.05 -11.38
C SER A 151 -14.42 17.33 -10.95
N PHE A 152 -13.95 16.36 -11.72
CA PHE A 152 -12.65 15.75 -11.45
C PHE A 152 -11.54 16.70 -11.93
N GLY A 153 -10.60 17.04 -11.05
CA GLY A 153 -9.59 18.06 -11.32
C GLY A 153 -10.12 19.48 -11.37
N SER A 154 -11.38 19.75 -10.98
CA SER A 154 -11.91 21.11 -10.84
C SER A 154 -11.51 21.71 -9.51
N ASP A 155 -11.63 23.04 -9.40
CA ASP A 155 -11.44 23.72 -8.13
C ASP A 155 -12.47 23.26 -7.08
N MET A 156 -12.01 23.00 -5.85
CA MET A 156 -12.85 22.67 -4.70
C MET A 156 -13.20 23.91 -3.86
N GLY A 157 -12.63 25.08 -4.20
CA GLY A 157 -12.81 26.32 -3.48
C GLY A 157 -12.01 26.35 -2.18
N THR A 158 -12.49 27.15 -1.23
CA THR A 158 -11.77 27.42 0.02
C THR A 158 -12.39 26.72 1.22
N ILE A 159 -11.56 26.40 2.21
CA ILE A 159 -12.00 25.98 3.55
C ILE A 159 -11.41 26.92 4.61
N VAL A 160 -12.06 26.97 5.77
CA VAL A 160 -11.59 27.76 6.92
C VAL A 160 -11.04 26.80 7.97
N VAL A 161 -9.77 27.00 8.34
CA VAL A 161 -9.04 26.13 9.26
C VAL A 161 -8.32 26.94 10.34
N PRO A 162 -8.02 26.37 11.50
CA PRO A 162 -7.15 27.00 12.48
C PRO A 162 -5.74 27.22 11.90
N LYS A 163 -5.12 28.37 12.18
CA LYS A 163 -3.73 28.64 11.79
C LYS A 163 -2.73 27.66 12.43
N SER A 164 -3.08 27.11 13.59
CA SER A 164 -2.25 26.17 14.34
C SER A 164 -2.25 24.75 13.76
N ASP A 165 -3.35 24.36 13.11
CA ASP A 165 -3.52 23.01 12.57
C ASP A 165 -4.51 23.05 11.40
N PRO A 166 -4.01 23.04 10.15
CA PRO A 166 -4.87 23.07 8.97
C PRO A 166 -5.58 21.74 8.69
N SER A 167 -5.34 20.68 9.48
CA SER A 167 -5.95 19.36 9.26
C SER A 167 -7.34 19.21 9.88
N ILE A 168 -7.77 20.17 10.69
CA ILE A 168 -9.07 20.18 11.35
C ILE A 168 -9.92 21.38 10.91
N PRO A 169 -11.26 21.27 10.90
CA PRO A 169 -12.12 22.41 10.66
C PRO A 169 -11.96 23.49 11.73
N ALA A 170 -12.06 24.76 11.34
CA ALA A 170 -12.25 25.83 12.30
C ALA A 170 -13.64 25.70 12.95
N THR A 171 -13.69 25.61 14.28
CA THR A 171 -14.96 25.52 15.03
C THR A 171 -14.93 26.46 16.22
N SER A 172 -16.06 26.60 16.93
CA SER A 172 -16.10 27.36 18.19
C SER A 172 -15.22 26.75 19.29
N LYS A 173 -14.73 25.51 19.11
CA LYS A 173 -13.86 24.81 20.06
C LYS A 173 -12.38 24.90 19.72
N THR A 174 -12.01 25.32 18.51
CA THR A 174 -10.61 25.47 18.12
C THR A 174 -10.04 26.75 18.70
N SER A 175 -8.85 26.66 19.29
CA SER A 175 -8.15 27.81 19.87
C SER A 175 -7.25 28.49 18.84
N GLY A 176 -7.07 29.81 18.97
CA GLY A 176 -6.21 30.60 18.09
C GLY A 176 -6.96 31.25 16.93
N GLY A 177 -6.20 31.88 16.03
CA GLY A 177 -6.75 32.54 14.85
C GLY A 177 -7.07 31.56 13.72
N ASN A 178 -8.11 31.84 12.96
CA ASN A 178 -8.47 31.08 11.76
C ASN A 178 -7.82 31.68 10.51
N THR A 179 -7.70 30.88 9.47
CA THR A 179 -7.31 31.31 8.14
C THR A 179 -8.15 30.59 7.09
N THR A 180 -8.41 31.27 5.98
CA THR A 180 -8.99 30.66 4.79
C THR A 180 -7.85 30.13 3.93
N ILE A 181 -7.97 28.89 3.45
CA ILE A 181 -7.02 28.27 2.54
C ILE A 181 -7.74 27.71 1.31
N GLU A 182 -7.04 27.65 0.19
CA GLU A 182 -7.50 26.94 -1.00
C GLU A 182 -7.43 25.44 -0.74
N ALA A 183 -8.55 24.73 -0.86
CA ALA A 183 -8.54 23.27 -0.89
C ALA A 183 -7.84 22.77 -2.17
N GLY A 184 -7.83 23.60 -3.21
CA GLY A 184 -7.20 23.35 -4.49
C GLY A 184 -8.03 22.44 -5.38
N ARG A 185 -7.47 22.10 -6.54
CA ARG A 185 -8.16 21.29 -7.55
C ARG A 185 -8.25 19.83 -7.11
N THR A 186 -9.41 19.21 -7.29
CA THR A 186 -9.75 17.84 -6.84
C THR A 186 -8.69 16.82 -7.25
N LEU A 187 -7.96 16.30 -6.26
CA LEU A 187 -6.91 15.29 -6.35
C LEU A 187 -5.76 15.59 -7.35
N MET A 188 -5.60 16.86 -7.72
CA MET A 188 -4.48 17.31 -8.56
C MET A 188 -3.21 17.44 -7.72
N ARG A 189 -2.05 17.14 -8.32
CA ARG A 189 -0.76 17.29 -7.65
C ARG A 189 -0.57 18.71 -7.13
N GLY A 190 -0.07 18.83 -5.90
CA GLY A 190 0.20 20.11 -5.24
C GLY A 190 -1.01 20.74 -4.55
N SER A 191 -2.23 20.26 -4.78
CA SER A 191 -3.41 20.73 -4.06
C SER A 191 -3.41 20.27 -2.60
N PHE A 192 -3.95 21.11 -1.70
CA PHE A 192 -4.11 20.75 -0.29
C PHE A 192 -4.93 19.45 -0.12
N ASN A 193 -6.03 19.31 -0.85
CA ASN A 193 -6.86 18.10 -0.79
C ASN A 193 -6.11 16.81 -1.20
N ALA A 194 -5.03 16.91 -1.99
CA ALA A 194 -4.21 15.78 -2.41
C ALA A 194 -3.03 15.48 -1.45
N GLN A 195 -2.82 16.27 -0.41
CA GLN A 195 -1.79 15.99 0.59
C GLN A 195 -2.29 14.94 1.60
N PRO A 196 -1.42 14.12 2.22
CA PRO A 196 -1.81 13.30 3.36
C PRO A 196 -2.46 14.15 4.46
N TRP A 197 -3.35 13.56 5.24
CA TRP A 197 -4.11 14.27 6.26
C TRP A 197 -3.41 14.30 7.62
N GLY A 198 -3.38 15.47 8.25
CA GLY A 198 -2.94 15.65 9.64
C GLY A 198 -1.54 15.11 9.92
N ALA A 199 -1.41 14.29 10.96
CA ALA A 199 -0.13 13.71 11.37
C ALA A 199 0.56 12.92 10.24
N LEU A 200 -0.20 12.31 9.33
CA LEU A 200 0.36 11.55 8.21
C LEU A 200 1.13 12.43 7.22
N HIS A 201 0.78 13.71 7.10
CA HIS A 201 1.56 14.64 6.28
C HIS A 201 2.95 14.86 6.87
N THR A 202 3.00 15.12 8.17
CA THR A 202 4.27 15.24 8.91
C THR A 202 5.09 13.96 8.79
N GLU A 203 4.47 12.79 8.95
CA GLU A 203 5.16 11.52 8.78
C GLU A 203 5.72 11.34 7.37
N GLN A 204 4.94 11.60 6.32
CA GLN A 204 5.41 11.49 4.95
C GLN A 204 6.59 12.43 4.68
N VAL A 205 6.46 13.72 5.01
CA VAL A 205 7.51 14.72 4.76
C VAL A 205 8.81 14.32 5.47
N ASN A 206 8.72 13.93 6.74
CA ASN A 206 9.89 13.52 7.52
C ASN A 206 10.52 12.23 6.98
N GLY A 207 9.71 11.24 6.61
CA GLY A 207 10.19 9.98 6.08
C GLY A 207 10.90 10.14 4.73
N VAL A 208 10.32 10.93 3.82
CA VAL A 208 10.93 11.24 2.52
C VAL A 208 12.23 12.00 2.69
N ALA A 209 12.27 13.00 3.58
CA ALA A 209 13.49 13.77 3.87
C ALA A 209 14.62 12.89 4.45
N LYS A 210 14.26 11.83 5.19
CA LYS A 210 15.21 10.86 5.77
C LYS A 210 15.57 9.71 4.83
N GLY A 211 14.91 9.59 3.67
CA GLY A 211 15.08 8.47 2.75
C GLY A 211 14.50 7.14 3.25
N THR A 212 13.67 7.15 4.29
CA THR A 212 12.96 5.94 4.78
C THR A 212 11.66 5.70 4.02
N ASP A 213 11.17 6.71 3.30
CA ASP A 213 9.88 6.68 2.63
C ASP A 213 9.99 7.17 1.20
N PHE A 214 9.05 6.70 0.37
CA PHE A 214 8.95 7.08 -1.03
C PHE A 214 7.51 7.44 -1.37
N TYR A 215 7.34 8.47 -2.21
CA TYR A 215 6.02 9.01 -2.55
C TYR A 215 5.69 8.80 -4.03
N PHE A 216 4.57 8.14 -4.30
CA PHE A 216 4.09 7.82 -5.63
C PHE A 216 2.70 8.41 -5.85
N ASN A 217 2.57 9.18 -6.93
CA ASN A 217 1.26 9.66 -7.38
C ASN A 217 0.64 8.61 -8.30
N LYS A 218 -0.57 8.15 -7.97
CA LYS A 218 -1.40 7.32 -8.84
C LYS A 218 -2.50 8.16 -9.51
N ASN A 219 -2.95 7.64 -10.64
CA ASN A 219 -3.99 8.23 -11.49
C ASN A 219 -5.17 7.27 -11.75
N ARG A 220 -5.22 6.16 -10.99
CA ARG A 220 -6.31 5.17 -10.94
C ARG A 220 -6.52 4.75 -9.48
N LEU A 221 -7.50 3.88 -9.22
CA LEU A 221 -7.70 3.30 -7.89
C LEU A 221 -6.48 2.52 -7.43
N SER A 222 -6.02 1.59 -8.26
CA SER A 222 -4.82 0.79 -7.99
C SER A 222 -3.55 1.61 -8.27
N GLY A 223 -2.63 1.64 -7.31
CA GLY A 223 -1.26 2.13 -7.51
C GLY A 223 -0.41 1.25 -8.42
N MET A 224 -0.91 0.07 -8.79
CA MET A 224 -0.23 -0.97 -9.57
C MET A 224 -0.96 -1.26 -10.89
N TRP A 225 -1.89 -0.40 -11.31
CA TRP A 225 -2.72 -0.66 -12.48
C TRP A 225 -1.91 -0.78 -13.78
N GLY A 226 -2.42 -1.56 -14.73
CA GLY A 226 -1.88 -1.65 -16.08
C GLY A 226 -0.53 -2.37 -16.16
N ALA A 227 0.23 -2.06 -17.22
CA ALA A 227 1.50 -2.73 -17.49
C ALA A 227 2.64 -2.28 -16.57
N GLY A 228 2.60 -1.03 -16.10
CA GLY A 228 3.63 -0.45 -15.24
C GLY A 228 3.20 0.90 -14.66
N THR A 229 3.55 1.12 -13.41
CA THR A 229 3.40 2.39 -12.69
C THR A 229 4.73 2.78 -12.04
N PRO A 230 4.93 4.05 -11.64
CA PRO A 230 6.13 4.44 -10.91
C PRO A 230 6.36 3.63 -9.63
N LEU A 231 5.29 3.27 -8.91
CA LEU A 231 5.37 2.39 -7.76
C LEU A 231 5.92 1.01 -8.16
N GLN A 232 5.34 0.40 -9.21
CA GLN A 232 5.81 -0.90 -9.69
C GLN A 232 7.28 -0.87 -10.11
N THR A 233 7.72 0.16 -10.85
CA THR A 233 9.12 0.31 -11.25
C THR A 233 10.03 0.37 -10.03
N TRP A 234 9.68 1.19 -9.02
CA TRP A 234 10.49 1.28 -7.81
C TRP A 234 10.56 -0.05 -7.05
N LEU A 235 9.44 -0.77 -6.92
CA LEU A 235 9.40 -2.08 -6.26
C LEU A 235 10.32 -3.08 -6.97
N GLN A 236 10.32 -3.10 -8.31
CA GLN A 236 11.16 -3.97 -9.12
C GLN A 236 12.64 -3.60 -9.00
N ASP A 237 12.97 -2.31 -9.12
CA ASP A 237 14.36 -1.82 -9.03
C ASP A 237 14.98 -2.07 -7.65
N ASN A 238 14.16 -2.11 -6.59
CA ASN A 238 14.61 -2.38 -5.22
C ASN A 238 14.40 -3.84 -4.78
N SER A 239 14.02 -4.74 -5.71
CA SER A 239 13.83 -6.17 -5.43
C SER A 239 12.86 -6.47 -4.28
N MET A 240 11.83 -5.64 -4.13
CA MET A 240 10.77 -5.87 -3.16
C MET A 240 9.96 -7.11 -3.55
N THR A 241 9.60 -7.94 -2.57
CA THR A 241 8.80 -9.14 -2.78
C THR A 241 7.57 -9.21 -1.89
N THR A 242 7.60 -8.57 -0.72
CA THR A 242 6.57 -8.71 0.31
C THR A 242 5.97 -7.35 0.65
N LEU A 243 4.66 -7.19 0.50
CA LEU A 243 3.99 -5.90 0.59
C LEU A 243 2.85 -5.93 1.62
N PHE A 244 2.86 -4.95 2.51
CA PHE A 244 1.83 -4.74 3.52
C PHE A 244 0.96 -3.57 3.11
N PHE A 245 -0.36 -3.72 3.17
CA PHE A 245 -1.31 -2.74 2.65
C PHE A 245 -2.18 -2.15 3.76
N GLY A 246 -2.29 -0.83 3.76
CA GLY A 246 -3.22 -0.07 4.60
C GLY A 246 -3.69 1.21 3.90
N GLY A 247 -4.74 1.82 4.43
CA GLY A 247 -5.27 3.09 3.98
C GLY A 247 -6.76 3.07 3.68
N VAL A 248 -7.19 3.93 2.77
CA VAL A 248 -8.61 4.05 2.38
C VAL A 248 -8.77 4.07 0.86
N ASN A 249 -9.89 3.61 0.30
CA ASN A 249 -10.91 2.77 0.94
C ASN A 249 -10.50 1.30 0.82
N ILE A 250 -10.74 0.50 1.87
CA ILE A 250 -10.34 -0.92 1.92
C ILE A 250 -10.87 -1.71 0.72
N ASP A 251 -12.09 -1.43 0.27
CA ASP A 251 -12.81 -2.09 -0.82
C ASP A 251 -12.55 -1.50 -2.22
N GLN A 252 -11.76 -0.44 -2.31
CA GLN A 252 -11.48 0.24 -3.57
C GLN A 252 -9.98 0.34 -3.84
N CYS A 253 -9.33 1.42 -3.41
CA CYS A 253 -7.93 1.69 -3.72
C CYS A 253 -6.99 0.70 -3.05
N VAL A 254 -7.28 0.31 -1.80
CA VAL A 254 -6.49 -0.69 -1.06
C VAL A 254 -6.64 -2.05 -1.75
N TRP A 255 -7.88 -2.54 -1.91
CA TRP A 255 -8.14 -3.81 -2.59
C TRP A 255 -7.59 -3.85 -4.02
N GLY A 256 -7.81 -2.80 -4.81
CA GLY A 256 -7.32 -2.73 -6.19
C GLY A 256 -5.80 -2.78 -6.27
N THR A 257 -5.09 -2.06 -5.38
CA THR A 257 -3.62 -2.08 -5.35
C THR A 257 -3.10 -3.44 -4.88
N LEU A 258 -3.75 -4.04 -3.87
CA LEU A 258 -3.42 -5.36 -3.36
C LEU A 258 -3.60 -6.43 -4.46
N LEU A 259 -4.76 -6.45 -5.12
CA LEU A 259 -5.10 -7.46 -6.13
C LEU A 259 -4.18 -7.37 -7.35
N ASP A 260 -3.88 -6.16 -7.85
CA ASP A 260 -2.90 -5.99 -8.93
C ASP A 260 -1.48 -6.40 -8.50
N SER A 261 -1.12 -6.20 -7.23
CA SER A 261 0.16 -6.67 -6.68
C SER A 261 0.23 -8.20 -6.64
N TYR A 262 -0.86 -8.85 -6.21
CA TYR A 262 -0.99 -10.31 -6.26
C TYR A 262 -0.84 -10.85 -7.69
N TYR A 263 -1.54 -10.27 -8.68
CA TYR A 263 -1.41 -10.67 -10.07
C TYR A 263 0.00 -10.47 -10.65
N LYS A 264 0.77 -9.56 -10.07
CA LYS A 264 2.17 -9.31 -10.43
C LYS A 264 3.16 -10.17 -9.64
N GLY A 265 2.69 -11.04 -8.75
CA GLY A 265 3.50 -12.04 -8.06
C GLY A 265 4.16 -11.57 -6.76
N TYR A 266 3.70 -10.45 -6.18
CA TYR A 266 4.12 -10.03 -4.84
C TYR A 266 3.40 -10.83 -3.76
N ASP A 267 4.06 -11.03 -2.62
CA ASP A 267 3.40 -11.56 -1.42
C ASP A 267 2.60 -10.44 -0.78
N VAL A 268 1.29 -10.61 -0.68
CA VAL A 268 0.39 -9.54 -0.24
C VAL A 268 -0.15 -9.80 1.17
N ILE A 269 -0.03 -8.78 2.02
CA ILE A 269 -0.53 -8.81 3.39
C ILE A 269 -1.44 -7.60 3.63
N LEU A 270 -2.74 -7.84 3.82
CA LEU A 270 -3.68 -6.78 4.21
C LEU A 270 -3.59 -6.55 5.73
N LEU A 271 -3.41 -5.29 6.14
CA LEU A 271 -3.47 -4.88 7.54
C LEU A 271 -4.84 -4.27 7.85
N ASP A 272 -5.67 -5.03 8.57
CA ASP A 272 -7.09 -4.76 8.77
C ASP A 272 -7.34 -3.49 9.62
N ASP A 273 -6.62 -3.33 10.72
CA ASP A 273 -6.75 -2.22 11.69
C ASP A 273 -6.18 -0.87 11.21
N ILE A 274 -5.55 -0.85 10.04
CA ILE A 274 -5.12 0.35 9.33
C ILE A 274 -5.78 0.47 7.95
N SER A 275 -6.91 -0.21 7.74
CA SER A 275 -7.69 -0.14 6.51
C SER A 275 -9.16 0.17 6.80
N ALA A 276 -9.75 1.15 6.12
CA ALA A 276 -11.12 1.59 6.44
C ALA A 276 -11.96 1.93 5.21
N THR A 277 -13.28 1.91 5.37
CA THR A 277 -14.26 2.40 4.38
C THR A 277 -15.62 2.66 5.03
N THR A 278 -16.39 3.59 4.48
CA THR A 278 -17.83 3.79 4.77
C THR A 278 -18.76 3.00 3.87
N SER A 279 -18.23 2.22 2.92
CA SER A 279 -19.01 1.28 2.13
C SER A 279 -19.80 0.29 3.01
N PRO A 280 -20.88 -0.33 2.50
CA PRO A 280 -21.60 -1.36 3.23
C PRO A 280 -20.65 -2.45 3.75
N ALA A 281 -20.94 -3.01 4.92
CA ALA A 281 -20.07 -4.02 5.56
C ALA A 281 -19.79 -5.25 4.67
N SER A 282 -20.68 -5.56 3.73
CA SER A 282 -20.47 -6.62 2.74
C SER A 282 -19.28 -6.36 1.80
N ALA A 283 -18.93 -5.11 1.54
CA ALA A 283 -17.76 -4.73 0.75
C ALA A 283 -16.47 -5.14 1.47
N THR A 284 -16.33 -4.77 2.75
CA THR A 284 -15.23 -5.21 3.61
C THR A 284 -15.21 -6.73 3.77
N ALA A 285 -16.37 -7.38 3.93
CA ALA A 285 -16.45 -8.84 4.02
C ALA A 285 -15.93 -9.54 2.74
N MET A 286 -16.23 -8.98 1.56
CA MET A 286 -15.72 -9.48 0.28
C MET A 286 -14.20 -9.34 0.19
N VAL A 287 -13.65 -8.17 0.53
CA VAL A 287 -12.19 -7.95 0.56
C VAL A 287 -11.52 -8.94 1.50
N ASN A 288 -12.04 -9.04 2.72
CA ASN A 288 -11.53 -9.90 3.76
C ASN A 288 -11.47 -11.37 3.34
N PHE A 289 -12.51 -11.84 2.64
CA PHE A 289 -12.56 -13.20 2.12
C PHE A 289 -11.51 -13.43 1.04
N ASN A 290 -11.44 -12.57 0.01
CA ASN A 290 -10.53 -12.79 -1.12
C ASN A 290 -9.06 -12.55 -0.75
N ALA A 291 -8.75 -11.56 0.08
CA ALA A 291 -7.39 -11.33 0.57
C ALA A 291 -6.84 -12.53 1.38
N MET A 292 -7.69 -13.33 2.03
CA MET A 292 -7.26 -14.59 2.66
C MET A 292 -6.97 -15.71 1.65
N LEU A 293 -7.51 -15.64 0.44
CA LEU A 293 -7.22 -16.62 -0.61
C LEU A 293 -5.96 -16.24 -1.38
N ASP A 294 -5.74 -14.93 -1.57
CA ASP A 294 -4.65 -14.41 -2.40
C ASP A 294 -3.33 -14.24 -1.62
N GLY A 295 -3.38 -14.14 -0.29
CA GLY A 295 -2.20 -13.96 0.55
C GLY A 295 -2.49 -14.09 2.04
N TRP A 296 -2.10 -13.09 2.83
CA TRP A 296 -2.26 -13.06 4.28
C TRP A 296 -3.02 -11.84 4.75
N ARG A 297 -3.57 -11.96 5.96
CA ARG A 297 -4.21 -10.86 6.68
C ARG A 297 -3.74 -10.86 8.12
N ALA A 298 -3.65 -9.67 8.72
CA ALA A 298 -3.37 -9.48 10.13
C ALA A 298 -3.87 -8.11 10.57
N ASN A 299 -3.95 -7.88 11.87
CA ASN A 299 -3.85 -6.52 12.37
C ASN A 299 -2.37 -6.13 12.47
N SER A 300 -2.07 -4.85 12.27
CA SER A 300 -0.76 -4.29 12.52
C SER A 300 -0.32 -4.51 13.98
N THR A 301 -1.28 -4.53 14.93
CA THR A 301 -1.02 -4.87 16.33
C THR A 301 -0.53 -6.30 16.55
N ASP A 302 -0.93 -7.25 15.70
CA ASP A 302 -0.51 -8.65 15.82
C ASP A 302 0.99 -8.77 15.52
N ILE A 303 1.47 -8.07 14.50
CA ILE A 303 2.86 -8.14 14.03
C ILE A 303 3.81 -7.16 14.76
N MET A 304 3.26 -6.17 15.48
CA MET A 304 4.01 -5.09 16.12
C MET A 304 5.15 -5.58 17.02
N GLY A 305 4.90 -6.60 17.85
CA GLY A 305 5.92 -7.14 18.76
C GLY A 305 7.12 -7.74 18.03
N ALA A 306 6.90 -8.39 16.89
CA ALA A 306 7.97 -8.94 16.07
C ALA A 306 8.79 -7.83 15.40
N LEU A 307 8.12 -6.79 14.87
CA LEU A 307 8.79 -5.62 14.27
C LEU A 307 9.66 -4.87 15.29
N GLN A 308 9.15 -4.64 16.50
CA GLN A 308 9.90 -3.97 17.57
C GLN A 308 11.10 -4.78 18.05
N LYS A 309 11.01 -6.12 18.05
CA LYS A 309 12.14 -6.99 18.38
C LYS A 309 13.22 -6.92 17.30
N ALA A 310 12.83 -6.92 16.03
CA ALA A 310 13.74 -6.80 14.90
C ALA A 310 14.54 -5.48 14.97
N ALA A 311 13.87 -4.37 15.27
CA ALA A 311 14.48 -3.05 15.40
C ALA A 311 15.59 -2.96 16.46
N LYS A 312 15.56 -3.82 17.50
CA LYS A 312 16.58 -3.85 18.58
C LYS A 312 17.80 -4.70 18.23
N GLY A 313 17.72 -5.50 17.17
CA GLY A 313 18.79 -6.40 16.72
C GLY A 313 19.77 -5.76 15.73
N HIS A 314 19.49 -4.53 15.31
CA HIS A 314 20.33 -3.67 14.46
C HIS A 314 20.96 -2.55 15.31
#